data_AF-A0A645AN04-F1
#
_entry.id   AF-A0A645AN04-F1
#
_cell.length_a   1.000
_cell.length_b   1.000
_cell.length_c   1.000
_cell.angle_alpha   90.00
_cell.angle_beta   90.00
_cell.angle_gamma   90.00
#
_symmetry.space_group_name_H-M   'P 1'
#
loop_
_entity.id
_entity.type
_entity.pdbx_description
1 polymer ?
#
loop_
_entity_poly.entity_id
_entity_poly.type
_entity_poly.pdbx_seq_one_letter_code
_entity_poly.pdbx_strand_id
1 'polypeptide(L)' 'MKESSHFLRNIGYKNLAIIDRHILRALEFCGVIESINPPKNEKQYIAIEKKFYEYSLEIGIDMDVLDLLFFAHATGLVLK' A
#
# COMPACT_ATOMS: atom_id res chain seq x y z
N MET A 1 13.84 2.83 -12.97
CA MET A 1 13.82 3.37 -11.59
C MET A 1 12.75 2.69 -10.73
N LYS A 2 12.78 1.35 -10.62
CA LYS A 2 11.86 0.55 -9.77
C LYS A 2 12.59 -0.24 -8.68
N GLU A 3 13.91 -0.06 -8.57
CA GLU A 3 14.78 -0.83 -7.69
C GLU A 3 14.88 -0.20 -6.27
N SER A 4 14.75 1.13 -6.17
CA SER A 4 14.91 1.86 -4.92
C SER A 4 13.80 1.57 -3.88
N SER A 5 12.57 1.31 -4.35
CA SER A 5 11.44 0.96 -3.47
C SER A 5 11.51 -0.48 -2.98
N HIS A 6 12.08 -1.40 -3.76
CA HIS A 6 12.36 -2.78 -3.32
C HIS A 6 13.51 -2.82 -2.31
N PHE A 7 14.51 -1.95 -2.46
CA PHE A 7 15.63 -1.88 -1.54
C PHE A 7 15.24 -1.42 -0.12
N LEU A 8 14.33 -0.46 0.02
CA LEU A 8 13.87 0.03 1.34
C LEU A 8 13.03 -0.99 2.12
N ARG A 9 12.34 -1.91 1.41
CA ARG A 9 11.55 -2.98 2.03
C ARG A 9 12.41 -4.06 2.70
N ASN A 10 13.65 -4.23 2.23
CA ASN A 10 14.59 -5.24 2.75
C ASN A 10 15.42 -4.78 3.97
N ILE A 11 15.32 -3.51 4.40
CA ILE A 11 16.10 -2.98 5.54
C ILE A 11 15.26 -2.90 6.84
N GLY A 12 14.19 -3.69 6.94
CA GLY A 12 13.63 -4.07 8.25
C GLY A 12 12.74 -3.06 8.98
N TYR A 13 12.19 -2.04 8.30
CA TYR A 13 11.13 -1.22 8.89
C TYR A 13 9.76 -1.77 8.48
N LYS A 14 9.22 -2.66 9.32
CA LYS A 14 7.82 -3.09 9.26
C LYS A 14 6.93 -1.85 9.45
N ASN A 15 5.87 -1.71 8.65
CA ASN A 15 4.82 -0.68 8.71
C ASN A 15 5.05 0.66 7.99
N LEU A 16 6.01 0.79 7.07
CA LEU A 16 6.04 1.93 6.14
C LEU A 16 5.34 1.53 4.83
N ALA A 17 4.04 1.79 4.72
CA ALA A 17 3.38 1.68 3.43
C ALA A 17 3.85 2.84 2.55
N ILE A 18 4.56 2.52 1.48
CA ILE A 18 4.80 3.47 0.41
C ILE A 18 3.45 3.63 -0.31
N ILE A 19 2.72 4.69 0.01
CA ILE A 19 1.45 5.00 -0.65
C ILE A 19 1.76 5.47 -2.07
N ASP A 20 1.70 4.53 -3.00
CA ASP A 20 1.86 4.78 -4.42
C ASP A 20 0.55 4.56 -5.19
N ARG A 21 0.61 4.71 -6.51
CA ARG A 21 -0.59 4.64 -7.35
C ARG A 21 -1.24 3.25 -7.36
N HIS A 22 -0.51 2.16 -7.17
CA HIS A 22 -1.15 0.82 -7.13
C HIS A 22 -1.83 0.59 -5.80
N ILE A 23 -1.22 1.01 -4.68
CA ILE A 23 -1.86 0.97 -3.37
C ILE A 23 -3.14 1.80 -3.37
N LEU A 24 -3.09 3.04 -3.88
CA LEU A 24 -4.28 3.90 -3.94
C LEU A 24 -5.42 3.25 -4.75
N ARG A 25 -5.11 2.61 -5.88
CA ARG A 25 -6.10 1.88 -6.67
C ARG A 25 -6.67 0.67 -5.96
N ALA A 26 -5.81 -0.10 -5.28
CA ALA A 26 -6.26 -1.26 -4.52
C ALA A 26 -7.14 -0.86 -3.34
N LEU A 27 -6.77 0.20 -2.61
CA LEU A 27 -7.56 0.73 -1.51
C LEU A 27 -8.90 1.31 -1.99
N GLU A 28 -8.94 1.97 -3.14
CA GLU A 28 -10.20 2.42 -3.75
C GLU A 28 -11.07 1.22 -4.15
N PHE A 29 -10.48 0.21 -4.78
CA PHE A 29 -11.18 -1.02 -5.16
C PHE A 29 -11.75 -1.77 -3.95
N CYS A 30 -11.00 -1.82 -2.85
CA CYS A 30 -11.45 -2.39 -1.58
C CYS A 30 -12.43 -1.48 -0.81
N GLY A 31 -12.75 -0.28 -1.31
CA GLY A 31 -13.66 0.67 -0.66
C GLY A 31 -13.08 1.36 0.58
N VAL A 32 -11.77 1.30 0.80
CA VAL A 32 -11.07 1.91 1.96
C VAL A 32 -10.92 3.42 1.78
N ILE A 33 -10.72 3.87 0.53
CA ILE A 33 -10.63 5.29 0.16
C ILE A 33 -11.60 5.61 -0.98
N GLU A 34 -12.03 6.86 -1.05
CA GLU A 34 -13.02 7.32 -2.04
C GLU A 34 -12.39 7.75 -3.37
N SER A 35 -11.06 7.91 -3.43
CA SER A 35 -10.39 8.41 -4.63
C SER A 35 -8.91 8.03 -4.67
N ILE A 36 -8.42 7.70 -5.87
CA ILE A 36 -6.99 7.50 -6.19
C ILE A 36 -6.13 8.77 -6.21
N ASN A 37 -6.66 9.90 -5.76
CA ASN A 37 -5.90 11.15 -5.75
C ASN A 37 -4.69 11.04 -4.81
N PRO A 38 -3.47 11.39 -5.28
CA PRO A 38 -2.30 11.34 -4.43
C PRO A 38 -2.44 12.33 -3.26
N PRO A 39 -1.92 11.99 -2.07
CA PRO A 39 -1.96 12.89 -0.93
C PRO A 39 -1.22 14.19 -1.24
N LYS A 40 -1.86 15.34 -0.98
CA LYS A 40 -1.32 16.68 -1.25
C LYS A 40 -0.49 17.23 -0.08
N ASN A 41 -0.63 16.63 1.09
CA ASN A 41 0.06 17.01 2.31
C ASN A 41 0.26 15.79 3.21
N GLU A 42 1.14 15.94 4.20
CA GLU A 42 1.48 14.90 5.17
C GLU A 42 0.25 14.38 5.93
N LYS A 43 -0.70 15.26 6.29
CA LYS A 43 -1.92 14.83 7.00
C LYS A 43 -2.76 13.87 6.16
N GLN A 44 -2.88 14.11 4.86
CA GLN A 44 -3.57 13.21 3.94
C GLN A 44 -2.81 11.89 3.78
N TYR A 45 -1.48 11.94 3.73
CA TYR A 45 -0.65 10.74 3.67
C TYR A 45 -0.89 9.85 4.90
N ILE A 46 -0.77 10.41 6.11
CA ILE A 46 -0.98 9.72 7.38
C ILE A 46 -2.42 9.19 7.49
N ALA A 47 -3.41 9.95 7.01
CA ALA A 47 -4.80 9.51 7.03
C ALA A 47 -5.03 8.27 6.14
N ILE A 48 -4.43 8.23 4.95
CA ILE A 48 -4.52 7.08 4.04
C ILE A 48 -3.75 5.89 4.62
N GLU A 49 -2.55 6.11 5.15
CA GLU A 49 -1.75 5.07 5.80
C GLU A 49 -2.49 4.44 6.98
N LYS A 50 -3.12 5.26 7.84
CA LYS A 50 -3.94 4.78 8.95
C LYS A 50 -5.12 3.94 8.48
N LYS A 51 -5.82 4.36 7.43
CA LYS A 51 -6.92 3.59 6.84
C LYS A 51 -6.44 2.24 6.28
N PHE A 52 -5.27 2.23 5.63
CA PHE A 52 -4.69 0.99 5.13
C PHE A 52 -4.31 0.06 6.29
N TYR A 53 -3.72 0.59 7.37
CA TYR A 53 -3.43 -0.18 8.57
C TYR A 53 -4.70 -0.74 9.22
N GLU A 54 -5.74 0.07 9.39
CA GLU A 54 -7.04 -0.38 9.92
C GLU A 54 -7.64 -1.49 9.06
N TYR A 55 -7.60 -1.35 7.73
CA TYR A 55 -8.05 -2.39 6.81
C TYR A 55 -7.22 -3.68 6.93
N SER A 56 -5.90 -3.55 7.10
CA SER A 56 -5.01 -4.70 7.30
C SER A 56 -5.36 -5.50 8.57
N LEU A 57 -5.70 -4.78 9.65
CA LEU A 57 -6.16 -5.39 10.89
C LEU A 57 -7.55 -6.02 10.74
N GLU A 58 -8.45 -5.39 10.00
CA GLU A 58 -9.80 -5.89 9.76
C GLU A 58 -9.79 -7.24 9.04
N ILE A 59 -8.94 -7.39 8.02
CA ILE A 59 -8.84 -8.64 7.25
C ILE A 59 -7.82 -9.63 7.85
N GLY A 60 -7.06 -9.23 8.86
CA GLY A 60 -6.06 -10.05 9.53
C GLY A 60 -4.83 -10.38 8.68
N ILE A 61 -4.46 -9.51 7.74
CA ILE A 61 -3.29 -9.68 6.86
C ILE A 61 -2.39 -8.45 7.04
N ASP A 62 -1.11 -8.67 7.29
CA ASP A 62 -0.14 -7.58 7.46
C ASP A 62 -0.05 -6.69 6.20
N MET A 63 0.20 -5.39 6.40
CA MET A 63 0.24 -4.40 5.31
C MET A 63 1.29 -4.71 4.24
N ASP A 64 2.42 -5.32 4.61
CA ASP A 64 3.48 -5.71 3.69
C ASP A 64 3.04 -6.87 2.78
N VAL A 65 2.31 -7.83 3.33
CA VAL A 65 1.68 -8.92 2.59
C VAL A 65 0.58 -8.37 1.67
N LEU A 66 -0.24 -7.43 2.16
CA LEU A 66 -1.26 -6.79 1.34
C LEU A 66 -0.68 -6.00 0.17
N ASP A 67 0.39 -5.26 0.39
CA ASP A 67 1.06 -4.54 -0.69
C ASP A 67 1.59 -5.49 -1.77
N LEU A 68 2.16 -6.64 -1.37
CA LEU A 68 2.56 -7.68 -2.33
C LEU A 68 1.36 -8.27 -3.08
N LEU A 69 0.24 -8.54 -2.40
CA LEU A 69 -1.00 -9.04 -3.00
C LEU A 69 -1.58 -8.04 -3.99
N PHE A 70 -1.67 -6.78 -3.62
CA PHE A 70 -2.15 -5.69 -4.46
C PHE A 70 -1.25 -5.49 -5.68
N PHE A 71 0.06 -5.58 -5.50
CA PHE A 71 1.01 -5.53 -6.60
C PHE A 71 0.83 -6.70 -7.57
N ALA A 72 0.71 -7.93 -7.06
CA ALA A 72 0.49 -9.13 -7.87
C ALA A 72 -0.85 -9.06 -8.63
N HIS A 73 -1.91 -8.57 -7.97
CA HIS A 73 -3.22 -8.35 -8.59
C HIS A 73 -3.16 -7.30 -9.71
N ALA A 74 -2.46 -6.18 -9.48
CA ALA A 74 -2.36 -5.09 -10.46
C ALA A 74 -1.51 -5.44 -11.69
N THR A 75 -0.55 -6.36 -11.56
CA THR A 75 0.37 -6.73 -12.64
C THR A 75 0.08 -8.08 -13.29
N GLY A 76 -0.74 -8.93 -12.66
CA GLY A 76 -0.92 -10.33 -13.05
C GLY A 76 0.35 -11.17 -12.91
N LEU A 77 1.42 -10.61 -12.33
CA LEU A 77 2.72 -11.25 -12.12
C LEU A 77 2.93 -11.42 -10.62
N VAL A 78 3.00 -12.68 -10.17
CA VAL A 78 3.52 -12.98 -8.84
C VAL A 78 5.05 -12.87 -8.93
N LEU A 79 5.61 -11.74 -8.48
CA LEU A 79 7.05 -11.66 -8.25
C LEU A 79 7.39 -12.55 -7.04
N LYS A 80 8.20 -13.58 -7.27
CA LYS A 80 8.77 -14.47 -6.27
C LYS A 80 10.26 -14.19 -6.14
#